data_AF-X1VGM6-F1
#
_entry.id   AF-X1VGM6-F1
#
_cell.length_a   1.000
_cell.length_b   1.000
_cell.length_c   1.000
_cell.angle_alpha   90.00
_cell.angle_beta   90.00
_cell.angle_gamma   90.00
#
_symmetry.space_group_name_H-M   'P 1'
#
loop_
_entity.id
_entity.type
_entity.pdbx_description
1 polymer ?
#
loop_
_entity_poly.entity_id
_entity_poly.type
_entity_poly.pdbx_seq_one_letter_code
_entity_poly.pdbx_strand_id
1 'polypeptide(L)'
;SEDGMLTLTIPRGTIALDKDGKRLKGLEVAVNEIPPDPPEDAHIIGLVYDFGPAGATFNPAITFTWSYDPDALPEGVAEEDLVLAYYDEAIGEWVDLPCVVDTENNIITAYVEHFTTFAIIGAVAPPPEEVVPLPEEVVPPPEEVVPPEEVAPPEEVVPPEEEVPPEEVPPPVPEEVPPPSQTTNQLAPDWWDYKWGSSSRVTCFLPGS
;
A
#
# COMPACT_ATOMS: atom_id res chain seq x y z
N SER A 1 -6.90 27.21 0.01
CA SER A 1 -8.06 27.41 0.89
C SER A 1 -8.09 28.86 1.40
N GLU A 2 -9.17 29.30 2.05
CA GLU A 2 -9.29 30.62 2.70
C GLU A 2 -8.22 30.85 3.77
N ASP A 3 -7.85 29.78 4.48
CA ASP A 3 -6.82 29.75 5.52
C ASP A 3 -5.38 29.61 5.00
N GLY A 4 -5.19 29.28 3.71
CA GLY A 4 -3.86 29.10 3.10
C GLY A 4 -3.12 27.80 3.44
N MET A 5 -3.69 26.89 4.25
CA MET A 5 -3.03 25.63 4.65
C MET A 5 -3.07 24.57 3.54
N LEU A 6 -4.13 24.58 2.74
CA LEU A 6 -4.30 23.68 1.61
C LEU A 6 -3.99 24.39 0.28
N THR A 7 -3.01 23.84 -0.43
CA THR A 7 -2.60 24.24 -1.77
C THR A 7 -2.90 23.14 -2.77
N LEU A 8 -3.56 23.52 -3.86
CA LEU A 8 -3.84 22.64 -4.98
C LEU A 8 -2.94 22.97 -6.17
N THR A 9 -2.19 21.98 -6.65
CA THR A 9 -1.38 22.11 -7.86
C THR A 9 -2.00 21.29 -8.99
N ILE A 10 -2.45 21.98 -10.04
CA ILE A 10 -3.00 21.36 -11.25
C ILE A 10 -1.93 21.40 -12.34
N PRO A 11 -1.39 20.25 -12.78
CA PRO A 11 -0.45 20.20 -13.88
C PRO A 11 -1.00 20.81 -15.17
N ARG A 12 -0.12 21.39 -15.98
CA ARG A 12 -0.53 21.91 -17.29
C ARG A 12 -1.00 20.76 -18.17
N GLY A 13 -2.22 20.88 -18.70
CA GLY A 13 -2.82 19.87 -19.56
C GLY A 13 -3.75 18.91 -18.84
N THR A 14 -3.93 19.05 -17.52
CA THR A 14 -4.96 18.32 -16.78
C THR A 14 -6.34 18.59 -17.35
N ILE A 15 -7.03 17.52 -17.72
CA ILE A 15 -8.42 17.51 -18.14
C ILE A 15 -9.25 17.29 -16.88
N ALA A 16 -9.98 18.33 -16.50
CA ALA A 16 -10.92 18.31 -15.39
C ALA A 16 -12.34 18.13 -15.94
N LEU A 17 -12.97 16.99 -15.68
CA LEU A 17 -14.33 16.68 -16.13
C LEU A 17 -15.29 16.60 -14.94
N ASP A 18 -16.52 17.06 -15.11
CA ASP A 18 -17.60 16.83 -14.15
C ASP A 18 -18.21 15.43 -14.29
N LYS A 19 -19.17 15.10 -13.41
CA LYS A 19 -19.93 13.85 -13.44
C LYS A 19 -20.64 13.57 -14.78
N ASP A 20 -20.88 14.60 -15.59
CA ASP A 20 -21.53 14.52 -16.90
C ASP A 20 -20.50 14.47 -18.06
N GLY A 21 -19.20 14.35 -17.75
CA GLY A 21 -18.10 14.30 -18.72
C GLY A 21 -17.80 15.64 -19.39
N LYS A 22 -18.29 16.76 -18.86
CA LYS A 22 -18.04 18.10 -19.39
C LYS A 22 -16.88 18.74 -18.66
N ARG A 23 -16.18 19.64 -19.35
CA ARG A 23 -15.08 20.40 -18.75
C ARG A 23 -15.56 21.23 -17.57
N LEU A 24 -14.89 21.06 -16.43
CA LEU A 24 -15.11 21.89 -15.26
C LEU A 24 -14.78 23.34 -15.56
N LYS A 25 -15.68 24.23 -15.11
CA LYS A 25 -15.55 25.68 -15.31
C LYS A 25 -14.84 26.37 -14.14
N GLY A 26 -14.86 25.74 -12.97
CA GLY A 26 -14.28 26.24 -11.75
C GLY A 26 -14.19 25.12 -10.72
N LEU A 27 -13.34 25.36 -9.72
CA LEU A 27 -13.23 24.56 -8.51
C LEU A 27 -13.80 25.36 -7.36
N GLU A 28 -14.51 24.68 -6.46
CA GLU A 28 -14.90 25.24 -5.18
C GLU A 28 -14.26 24.41 -4.06
N VAL A 29 -13.72 25.10 -3.06
CA VAL A 29 -13.18 24.50 -1.84
C VAL A 29 -13.84 25.23 -0.68
N ALA A 30 -14.54 24.49 0.16
CA ALA A 30 -15.21 25.00 1.36
C ALA A 30 -14.72 24.26 2.60
N VAL A 31 -14.68 24.93 3.74
CA VAL A 31 -14.44 24.25 5.02
C VAL A 31 -15.75 23.60 5.47
N ASN A 32 -15.71 22.31 5.79
CA ASN A 32 -16.83 21.63 6.41
C ASN A 32 -16.75 21.83 7.94
N GLU A 33 -17.64 22.67 8.46
CA GLU A 33 -17.72 22.95 9.91
C GLU A 33 -18.29 21.79 10.73
N ILE A 34 -18.98 20.84 10.08
CA ILE A 34 -19.59 19.68 10.72
C ILE A 34 -19.15 18.42 9.96
N PRO A 35 -17.88 18.02 10.11
CA PRO A 35 -17.37 16.85 9.42
C PRO A 35 -18.01 15.56 9.94
N PRO A 36 -18.13 14.51 9.10
CA PRO A 36 -18.47 13.18 9.55
C PRO A 36 -17.48 12.68 10.61
N ASP A 37 -17.96 11.89 11.57
CA ASP A 37 -17.10 11.31 12.60
C ASP A 37 -16.02 10.40 11.96
N PRO A 38 -14.76 10.45 12.43
CA PRO A 38 -13.73 9.53 11.98
C PRO A 38 -14.01 8.10 12.48
N PRO A 39 -13.32 7.09 11.92
CA PRO A 39 -13.38 5.72 12.41
C PRO A 39 -12.93 5.60 13.89
N GLU A 40 -13.25 4.46 14.52
CA GLU A 40 -12.78 4.16 15.89
C GLU A 40 -11.24 4.24 15.96
N ASP A 41 -10.72 4.76 17.06
CA ASP A 41 -9.28 5.00 17.29
C ASP A 41 -8.59 5.95 16.30
N ALA A 42 -9.37 6.81 15.63
CA ALA A 42 -8.86 7.84 14.74
C ALA A 42 -9.38 9.24 15.10
N HIS A 43 -8.57 10.26 14.81
CA HIS A 43 -8.89 11.66 15.04
C HIS A 43 -8.71 12.47 13.77
N ILE A 44 -9.67 13.35 13.48
CA ILE A 44 -9.52 14.35 12.42
C ILE A 44 -8.56 15.43 12.90
N ILE A 45 -7.52 15.67 12.13
CA ILE A 45 -6.49 16.65 12.40
C ILE A 45 -6.74 17.89 11.54
N GLY A 46 -6.90 19.04 12.19
CA GLY A 46 -7.10 20.31 11.50
C GLY A 46 -8.52 20.49 10.96
N LEU A 47 -8.62 21.02 9.75
CA LEU A 47 -9.91 21.34 9.09
C LEU A 47 -10.28 20.23 8.10
N VAL A 48 -11.58 20.13 7.82
CA VAL A 48 -12.08 19.26 6.75
C VAL A 48 -12.46 20.13 5.58
N TYR A 49 -11.99 19.78 4.38
CA TYR A 49 -12.29 20.53 3.17
C TYR A 49 -13.22 19.75 2.27
N ASP A 50 -14.33 20.37 1.89
CA ASP A 50 -15.24 19.88 0.88
C ASP A 50 -14.88 20.47 -0.50
N PHE A 51 -14.73 19.60 -1.49
CA PHE A 51 -14.35 19.98 -2.85
C PHE A 51 -15.51 19.79 -3.82
N GLY A 52 -15.92 20.90 -4.43
CA GLY A 52 -17.00 20.95 -5.39
C GLY A 52 -16.50 21.18 -6.83
N PRO A 53 -17.22 20.62 -7.83
CA PRO A 53 -18.41 19.78 -7.72
C PRO A 53 -18.09 18.28 -7.54
N ALA A 54 -18.93 17.57 -6.80
CA ALA A 54 -18.82 16.13 -6.59
C ALA A 54 -18.83 15.33 -7.91
N GLY A 55 -18.02 14.27 -7.96
CA GLY A 55 -17.85 13.45 -9.16
C GLY A 55 -16.99 14.11 -10.24
N ALA A 56 -16.27 15.18 -9.89
CA ALA A 56 -15.19 15.69 -10.72
C ALA A 56 -14.07 14.65 -10.86
N THR A 57 -13.46 14.58 -12.04
CA THR A 57 -12.33 13.68 -12.35
C THR A 57 -11.19 14.46 -13.01
N PHE A 58 -9.94 14.07 -12.70
CA PHE A 58 -8.72 14.73 -13.15
C PHE A 58 -7.79 13.76 -13.85
N ASN A 59 -7.35 14.13 -15.05
CA ASN A 59 -6.33 13.37 -15.78
C ASN A 59 -5.34 14.30 -16.47
N PRO A 60 -4.04 14.30 -16.10
CA PRO A 60 -3.44 13.54 -14.98
C PRO A 60 -3.91 14.01 -13.60
N ALA A 61 -3.66 13.18 -12.58
CA ALA A 61 -3.90 13.48 -11.17
C ALA A 61 -3.34 14.85 -10.77
N ILE A 62 -4.04 15.54 -9.86
CA ILE A 62 -3.60 16.79 -9.28
C ILE A 62 -2.87 16.51 -7.96
N THR A 63 -2.02 17.45 -7.56
CA THR A 63 -1.26 17.31 -6.30
C THR A 63 -1.89 18.18 -5.24
N PHE A 64 -2.26 17.54 -4.12
CA PHE A 64 -2.66 18.21 -2.90
C PHE A 64 -1.44 18.38 -2.02
N THR A 65 -1.23 19.60 -1.55
CA THR A 65 -0.17 19.94 -0.60
C THR A 65 -0.85 20.62 0.58
N TRP A 66 -0.77 19.99 1.74
CA TRP A 66 -1.51 20.42 2.91
C TRP A 66 -0.57 20.54 4.10
N SER A 67 -0.41 21.74 4.65
CA SER A 67 0.32 21.95 5.89
C SER A 67 -0.53 21.62 7.11
N TYR A 68 0.04 20.96 8.11
CA TYR A 68 -0.59 20.71 9.39
C TYR A 68 0.22 21.34 10.53
N ASP A 69 -0.40 21.48 11.70
CA ASP A 69 0.25 21.96 12.91
C ASP A 69 0.57 20.76 13.81
N PRO A 70 1.84 20.43 14.05
CA PRO A 70 2.22 19.31 14.93
C PRO A 70 1.76 19.54 16.38
N ASP A 71 1.60 20.79 16.82
CA ASP A 71 1.11 21.11 18.17
C ASP A 71 -0.41 20.87 18.30
N ALA A 72 -1.13 20.71 17.18
CA ALA A 72 -2.56 20.41 17.15
C ALA A 72 -2.86 18.90 17.17
N LEU A 73 -1.81 18.05 17.17
CA LEU A 73 -1.97 16.61 17.19
C LEU A 73 -2.40 16.13 18.60
N PRO A 74 -3.41 15.23 18.69
CA PRO A 74 -3.82 14.66 19.95
C PRO A 74 -2.73 13.73 20.50
N GLU A 75 -2.70 13.57 21.82
CA GLU A 75 -1.76 12.65 22.47
C GLU A 75 -1.94 11.22 21.94
N GLY A 76 -0.84 10.60 21.50
CA GLY A 76 -0.84 9.22 20.97
C GLY A 76 -0.93 9.10 19.45
N VAL A 77 -1.06 10.22 18.71
CA VAL A 77 -0.93 10.23 17.25
C VAL A 77 0.48 10.68 16.88
N ALA A 78 1.23 9.82 16.18
CA ALA A 78 2.50 10.22 15.60
C ALA A 78 2.29 10.92 14.26
N GLU A 79 3.19 11.85 13.91
CA GLU A 79 3.14 12.54 12.62
C GLU A 79 3.26 11.56 11.43
N GLU A 80 4.01 10.47 11.61
CA GLU A 80 4.16 9.42 10.60
C GLU A 80 2.90 8.58 10.38
N ASP A 81 1.99 8.57 11.36
CA ASP A 81 0.70 7.87 11.30
C ASP A 81 -0.42 8.75 10.69
N LEU A 82 -0.07 9.96 10.23
CA LEU A 82 -1.02 10.83 9.55
C LEU A 82 -1.29 10.33 8.15
N VAL A 83 -2.57 10.14 7.85
CA VAL A 83 -3.04 9.76 6.52
C VAL A 83 -4.00 10.83 5.99
N LEU A 84 -3.92 11.10 4.69
CA LEU A 84 -4.97 11.86 4.03
C LEU A 84 -6.10 10.88 3.71
N ALA A 85 -7.30 11.15 4.16
CA ALA A 85 -8.48 10.34 3.85
C ALA A 85 -9.52 11.17 3.12
N TYR A 86 -10.33 10.48 2.32
CA TYR A 86 -11.46 11.07 1.62
C TYR A 86 -12.74 10.41 2.08
N TYR A 87 -13.80 11.19 2.23
CA TYR A 87 -15.10 10.65 2.61
C TYR A 87 -15.80 10.11 1.37
N ASP A 88 -16.13 8.82 1.38
CA ASP A 88 -16.95 8.20 0.34
C ASP A 88 -18.42 8.27 0.77
N GLU A 89 -19.17 9.22 0.22
CA GLU A 89 -20.60 9.40 0.51
C GLU A 89 -21.47 8.19 0.11
N ALA A 90 -20.98 7.31 -0.78
CA ALA A 90 -21.73 6.14 -1.21
C ALA A 90 -21.74 5.03 -0.15
N ILE A 91 -20.65 4.87 0.60
CA ILE A 91 -20.54 3.91 1.71
C ILE A 91 -20.68 4.58 3.09
N GLY A 92 -20.49 5.89 3.17
CA GLY A 92 -20.56 6.67 4.41
C GLY A 92 -19.33 6.50 5.31
N GLU A 93 -18.16 6.26 4.73
CA GLU A 93 -16.92 5.95 5.45
C GLU A 93 -15.74 6.77 4.91
N TRP A 94 -14.75 7.00 5.76
CA TRP A 94 -13.47 7.59 5.39
C TRP A 94 -12.57 6.52 4.76
N VAL A 95 -12.09 6.77 3.55
CA VAL A 95 -11.17 5.90 2.82
C VAL A 95 -9.79 6.53 2.82
N ASP A 96 -8.77 5.77 3.21
CA ASP A 96 -7.39 6.23 3.17
C ASP A 96 -6.92 6.50 1.74
N LEU A 97 -6.15 7.56 1.57
CA LEU A 97 -5.53 7.93 0.31
C LEU A 97 -4.01 7.85 0.48
N PRO A 98 -3.28 7.22 -0.46
CA PRO A 98 -1.84 7.18 -0.41
C PRO A 98 -1.26 8.60 -0.46
N CYS A 99 -0.53 8.95 0.61
CA CYS A 99 0.09 10.25 0.78
C CYS A 99 1.54 10.10 1.27
N VAL A 100 2.30 11.18 1.11
CA VAL A 100 3.66 11.33 1.61
C VAL A 100 3.63 12.40 2.69
N VAL A 101 3.95 12.01 3.92
CA VAL A 101 4.08 12.94 5.05
C VAL A 101 5.54 13.41 5.13
N ASP A 102 5.71 14.73 5.14
CA ASP A 102 6.99 15.40 5.38
C ASP A 102 6.93 16.05 6.77
N THR A 103 7.47 15.35 7.76
CA THR A 103 7.52 15.80 9.17
C THR A 103 8.57 16.89 9.41
N GLU A 104 9.47 17.17 8.45
CA GLU A 104 10.43 18.27 8.58
C GLU A 104 9.75 19.61 8.25
N ASN A 105 8.88 19.60 7.25
CA ASN A 105 8.14 20.77 6.79
C ASN A 105 6.70 20.84 7.34
N ASN A 106 6.24 19.78 8.02
CA ASN A 106 4.86 19.58 8.50
C ASN A 106 3.84 19.65 7.35
N ILE A 107 4.12 18.95 6.25
CA ILE A 107 3.32 18.96 5.02
C ILE A 107 2.97 17.55 4.60
N ILE A 108 1.71 17.33 4.25
CA ILE A 108 1.23 16.10 3.62
C ILE A 108 1.00 16.37 2.13
N THR A 109 1.55 15.50 1.28
CA THR A 109 1.39 15.55 -0.17
C THR A 109 0.66 14.32 -0.67
N ALA A 110 -0.40 14.49 -1.44
CA ALA A 110 -1.15 13.37 -2.02
C ALA A 110 -1.53 13.63 -3.47
N TYR A 111 -1.76 12.54 -4.21
CA TYR A 111 -2.25 12.60 -5.59
C TYR A 111 -3.73 12.28 -5.63
N VAL A 112 -4.51 13.19 -6.19
CA VAL A 112 -5.95 13.13 -6.19
C VAL A 112 -6.46 13.11 -7.63
N GLU A 113 -7.34 12.17 -7.94
CA GLU A 113 -7.95 12.03 -9.27
C GLU A 113 -9.44 12.39 -9.28
N HIS A 114 -10.03 12.63 -8.12
CA HIS A 114 -11.45 12.94 -7.96
C HIS A 114 -11.68 13.99 -6.87
N PHE A 115 -12.80 14.71 -6.94
CA PHE A 115 -13.19 15.57 -5.81
C PHE A 115 -14.28 14.96 -4.97
N THR A 116 -14.06 15.10 -3.67
CA THR A 116 -14.95 14.77 -2.57
C THR A 116 -14.47 15.56 -1.34
N THR A 117 -15.01 15.28 -0.17
CA THR A 117 -14.52 15.80 1.09
C THR A 117 -13.22 15.10 1.51
N PHE A 118 -12.18 15.87 1.86
CA PHE A 118 -10.90 15.35 2.34
C PHE A 118 -10.59 15.86 3.74
N ALA A 119 -9.95 15.01 4.53
CA ALA A 119 -9.46 15.33 5.88
C ALA A 119 -8.13 14.64 6.14
N ILE A 120 -7.31 15.25 7.00
CA ILE A 120 -6.15 14.56 7.59
C ILE A 120 -6.69 13.76 8.77
N ILE A 121 -6.41 12.46 8.78
CA ILE A 121 -6.78 11.56 9.87
C ILE A 121 -5.50 11.06 10.52
N GLY A 122 -5.42 11.19 11.84
CA GLY A 122 -4.38 10.57 12.64
C GLY A 122 -4.95 9.36 13.36
N ALA A 123 -4.39 8.18 13.07
CA ALA A 123 -4.70 6.98 13.85
C ALA A 123 -3.91 7.01 15.16
N VAL A 124 -4.57 6.65 16.26
CA VAL A 124 -3.86 6.42 17.53
C VAL A 124 -3.17 5.07 17.41
N ALA A 125 -1.85 5.09 17.27
CA ALA A 125 -1.09 3.85 17.26
C ALA A 125 -1.29 3.14 18.61
N PRO A 126 -1.66 1.85 18.63
CA PRO A 126 -1.64 1.09 19.88
C PRO A 126 -0.20 1.16 20.43
N PRO A 127 -0.04 1.28 21.77
CA PRO A 127 1.27 1.31 22.38
C PRO A 127 2.12 0.18 21.81
N PRO A 128 3.39 0.42 21.41
CA PRO A 128 4.24 -0.63 20.89
C PRO A 128 4.18 -1.78 21.89
N GLU A 129 3.67 -2.94 21.47
CA GLU A 129 3.73 -4.13 22.31
C GLU A 129 5.21 -4.28 22.67
N GLU A 130 5.54 -4.10 23.96
CA GLU A 130 6.89 -4.36 24.43
C GLU A 130 7.21 -5.78 23.99
N VAL A 131 8.12 -5.89 23.02
CA VAL A 131 8.63 -7.18 22.56
C VAL A 131 9.33 -7.76 23.76
N VAL A 132 8.60 -8.50 24.59
CA VAL A 132 9.18 -9.27 25.68
C VAL A 132 10.21 -10.15 24.98
N PRO A 133 11.51 -10.01 25.28
CA PRO A 133 12.51 -10.85 24.66
C PRO A 133 12.08 -12.28 24.95
N LEU A 134 11.76 -13.04 23.89
CA LEU A 134 11.42 -14.44 23.99
C LEU A 134 12.56 -15.08 24.79
N PRO A 135 12.30 -15.73 25.95
CA PRO A 135 13.37 -16.30 26.74
C PRO A 135 14.15 -17.25 25.84
N GLU A 136 15.44 -16.95 25.69
CA GLU A 136 16.40 -17.74 24.91
C GLU A 136 16.23 -19.21 25.32
N GLU A 137 15.71 -20.03 24.39
CA GLU A 137 15.39 -21.42 24.67
C GLU A 137 16.69 -22.12 25.06
N VAL A 138 16.83 -22.41 26.36
CA VAL A 138 17.98 -23.11 26.91
C VAL A 138 17.97 -24.52 26.32
N VAL A 139 18.72 -24.70 25.25
CA VAL A 139 18.98 -26.02 24.65
C VAL A 139 19.54 -26.91 25.76
N PRO A 140 18.83 -27.98 26.18
CA PRO A 140 19.38 -28.89 27.17
C PRO A 140 20.62 -29.58 26.58
N PRO A 141 21.66 -29.85 27.39
CA PRO A 141 22.84 -30.56 26.94
C PRO A 141 22.44 -31.96 26.41
N PRO A 142 23.10 -32.47 25.37
CA PRO A 142 22.74 -33.76 24.79
C PRO A 142 22.93 -34.86 25.84
N GLU A 143 21.86 -35.62 26.07
CA GLU A 143 21.83 -36.76 26.98
C GLU A 143 22.75 -37.86 26.43
N GLU A 144 23.70 -38.32 27.27
CA GLU A 144 24.73 -39.29 26.90
C GLU A 144 24.08 -40.66 26.62
N VAL A 145 24.13 -41.06 25.35
CA VAL A 145 23.50 -42.27 24.84
C VAL A 145 24.20 -43.51 25.42
N VAL A 146 23.53 -44.22 26.33
CA VAL A 146 23.97 -45.55 26.77
C VAL A 146 23.88 -46.54 25.61
N PRO A 147 24.91 -47.37 25.35
CA PRO A 147 24.89 -48.32 24.25
C PRO A 147 23.86 -49.43 24.50
N PRO A 148 23.09 -49.85 23.47
CA PRO A 148 22.06 -50.86 23.62
C PRO A 148 22.68 -52.26 23.84
N GLU A 149 22.13 -52.96 24.83
CA GLU A 149 22.44 -54.34 25.19
C GLU A 149 22.06 -55.29 24.04
N GLU A 150 23.02 -56.15 23.69
CA GLU A 150 22.95 -57.17 22.66
C GLU A 150 21.85 -58.20 22.97
N VAL A 151 20.88 -58.35 22.07
CA VAL A 151 19.94 -59.48 22.08
C VAL A 151 20.00 -60.19 20.73
N ALA A 152 20.35 -61.47 20.81
CA ALA A 152 20.59 -62.42 19.72
C ALA A 152 19.32 -62.71 18.86
N PRO A 153 19.48 -63.23 17.62
CA PRO A 153 18.41 -63.45 16.65
C PRO A 153 17.68 -64.79 16.92
N PRO A 154 16.39 -64.94 16.58
CA PRO A 154 15.97 -65.46 15.26
C PRO A 154 14.62 -64.83 14.81
N GLU A 155 14.03 -65.04 13.64
CA GLU A 155 13.79 -66.27 12.89
C GLU A 155 13.31 -65.90 11.46
N GLU A 156 13.65 -66.77 10.51
CA GLU A 156 13.41 -66.69 9.07
C GLU A 156 11.92 -66.61 8.72
N VAL A 157 11.54 -65.59 7.94
CA VAL A 157 10.21 -65.53 7.30
C VAL A 157 10.39 -65.34 5.80
N VAL A 158 9.91 -66.35 5.08
CA VAL A 158 9.90 -66.54 3.62
C VAL A 158 9.50 -65.31 2.79
N PRO A 159 10.07 -65.13 1.58
CA PRO A 159 9.78 -63.98 0.73
C PRO A 159 8.42 -64.13 0.02
N PRO A 160 7.55 -63.10 0.01
CA PRO A 160 6.48 -63.03 -0.97
C PRO A 160 7.00 -62.49 -2.32
N GLU A 161 6.39 -63.06 -3.35
CA GLU A 161 6.65 -63.04 -4.78
C GLU A 161 6.73 -61.63 -5.42
N GLU A 162 7.58 -61.52 -6.43
CA GLU A 162 7.85 -60.33 -7.25
C GLU A 162 6.63 -59.97 -8.10
N GLU A 163 5.85 -58.95 -7.70
CA GLU A 163 4.79 -58.39 -8.55
C GLU A 163 5.39 -57.43 -9.58
N VAL A 164 5.36 -57.88 -10.84
CA VAL A 164 5.69 -57.11 -12.04
C VAL A 164 4.91 -55.78 -12.11
N PRO A 165 5.57 -54.65 -12.41
CA PRO A 165 4.89 -53.38 -12.58
C PRO A 165 4.00 -53.40 -13.84
N PRO A 166 2.79 -52.81 -13.81
CA PRO A 166 1.94 -52.69 -14.98
C PRO A 166 2.52 -51.73 -16.02
N GLU A 167 2.38 -52.12 -17.29
CA GLU A 167 2.81 -51.44 -18.51
C GLU A 167 2.25 -50.00 -18.61
N GLU A 168 3.12 -49.00 -18.82
CA GLU A 168 2.71 -47.59 -18.97
C GLU A 168 1.84 -47.38 -20.20
N VAL A 169 0.64 -46.84 -19.99
CA VAL A 169 -0.26 -46.38 -21.06
C VAL A 169 0.30 -45.09 -21.66
N PRO A 170 0.56 -45.01 -22.98
CA PRO A 170 1.06 -43.78 -23.58
C PRO A 170 0.01 -42.65 -23.49
N PRO A 171 0.44 -41.39 -23.30
CA PRO A 171 -0.46 -40.26 -23.14
C PRO A 171 -1.27 -39.99 -24.42
N PRO A 172 -2.51 -39.47 -24.29
CA PRO A 172 -3.32 -39.10 -25.44
C PRO A 172 -2.70 -37.91 -26.20
N VAL A 173 -2.76 -38.01 -27.53
CA VAL A 173 -2.34 -36.99 -28.49
C VAL A 173 -3.16 -35.71 -28.27
N PRO A 174 -2.53 -34.52 -28.13
CA PRO A 174 -3.26 -33.26 -27.96
C PRO A 174 -3.99 -32.86 -29.25
N GLU A 175 -5.29 -32.54 -29.14
CA GLU A 175 -6.07 -31.91 -30.21
C GLU A 175 -5.56 -30.49 -30.51
N GLU A 176 -5.36 -30.20 -31.79
CA GLU A 176 -4.91 -28.88 -32.27
C GLU A 176 -5.97 -27.79 -32.03
N VAL A 177 -5.63 -26.84 -31.17
CA VAL A 177 -6.36 -25.56 -31.05
C VAL A 177 -5.91 -24.63 -32.19
N PRO A 178 -6.82 -23.98 -32.94
CA PRO A 178 -6.45 -23.09 -34.03
C PRO A 178 -5.72 -21.83 -33.53
N PRO A 179 -4.81 -21.25 -34.35
CA PRO A 179 -3.89 -20.21 -33.90
C PRO A 179 -4.58 -18.86 -33.67
N PRO A 180 -4.22 -18.10 -32.62
CA PRO A 180 -4.56 -16.68 -32.53
C PRO A 180 -3.74 -15.89 -33.56
N SER A 181 -4.42 -15.03 -34.32
CA SER A 181 -3.81 -14.07 -35.25
C SER A 181 -2.76 -13.22 -34.53
N GLN A 182 -1.51 -13.31 -34.98
CA GLN A 182 -0.46 -12.39 -34.58
C GLN A 182 -0.48 -11.14 -35.47
N THR A 183 -0.36 -9.95 -34.88
CA THR A 183 0.36 -8.83 -35.49
C THR A 183 0.92 -7.91 -34.41
N THR A 184 2.22 -8.17 -34.15
CA THR A 184 3.35 -7.24 -33.98
C THR A 184 3.41 -6.37 -32.72
N ASN A 185 4.30 -6.68 -31.78
CA ASN A 185 5.74 -6.31 -31.70
C ASN A 185 5.94 -4.88 -31.13
N GLN A 186 6.81 -4.60 -30.15
CA GLN A 186 7.80 -5.42 -29.44
C GLN A 186 8.40 -4.57 -28.29
N LEU A 187 8.84 -5.25 -27.23
CA LEU A 187 9.91 -4.93 -26.26
C LEU A 187 9.64 -3.99 -25.07
N ALA A 188 9.56 -4.64 -23.90
CA ALA A 188 9.90 -4.14 -22.56
C ALA A 188 11.42 -3.83 -22.43
N PRO A 189 11.90 -3.33 -21.27
CA PRO A 189 12.19 -4.26 -20.18
C PRO A 189 11.93 -3.77 -18.74
N ASP A 190 11.72 -4.79 -17.91
CA ASP A 190 11.58 -4.87 -16.46
C ASP A 190 12.76 -4.34 -15.65
N TRP A 191 12.43 -3.60 -14.58
CA TRP A 191 13.14 -3.38 -13.29
C TRP A 191 12.53 -2.10 -12.68
N TRP A 192 12.14 -2.00 -11.40
CA TRP A 192 13.00 -1.88 -10.22
C TRP A 192 12.41 -2.58 -8.98
N ASP A 193 13.28 -3.41 -8.39
CA ASP A 193 13.32 -3.86 -7.02
C ASP A 193 13.98 -2.73 -6.19
N TYR A 194 13.30 -2.16 -5.18
CA TYR A 194 13.89 -1.10 -4.35
C TYR A 194 14.72 -1.71 -3.21
N LYS A 195 16.05 -1.65 -3.36
CA LYS A 195 16.99 -1.79 -2.24
C LYS A 195 17.48 -0.44 -1.73
N TRP A 196 17.35 -0.28 -0.42
CA TRP A 196 17.91 0.80 0.40
C TRP A 196 19.45 0.83 0.33
N GLY A 197 20.05 2.02 0.19
CA GLY A 197 21.50 2.15 0.06
C GLY A 197 22.01 3.59 0.05
N SER A 198 22.35 4.05 1.26
CA SER A 198 23.16 5.20 1.64
C SER A 198 24.17 5.79 0.63
N SER A 199 24.22 7.13 0.63
CA SER A 199 25.42 7.97 0.48
C SER A 199 25.86 8.44 -0.92
N SER A 200 26.08 9.77 -0.96
CA SER A 200 27.08 10.52 -1.74
C SER A 200 26.69 11.08 -3.13
N ARG A 201 26.41 12.40 -3.12
CA ARG A 201 26.79 13.47 -4.08
C ARG A 201 26.90 13.12 -5.59
N VAL A 202 26.33 13.99 -6.42
CA VAL A 202 26.96 14.73 -7.56
C VAL A 202 25.83 15.38 -8.39
N THR A 203 25.62 16.69 -8.27
CA THR A 203 26.04 17.78 -9.19
C THR A 203 25.20 17.92 -10.47
N CYS A 204 24.60 19.11 -10.61
CA CYS A 204 23.77 19.63 -11.70
C CYS A 204 24.32 19.44 -13.12
N PHE A 205 23.46 19.48 -14.14
CA PHE A 205 23.59 20.34 -15.35
C PHE A 205 22.32 20.33 -16.22
N LEU A 206 21.80 21.52 -16.55
CA LEU A 206 20.93 21.76 -17.72
C LEU A 206 21.82 22.03 -18.94
N PRO A 207 21.42 21.62 -20.15
CA PRO A 207 21.07 22.62 -21.17
C PRO A 207 19.84 22.17 -21.98
N GLY A 208 18.93 23.02 -22.46
CA GLY A 208 19.15 24.30 -23.10
C GLY A 208 19.32 24.10 -24.61
N SER A 209 18.21 23.95 -25.35
CA SER A 209 17.86 24.73 -26.55
C SER A 209 16.55 24.26 -27.17
#